data_AF-A0A822HTM3-F1
#
_entry.id   AF-A0A822HTM3-F1
#
_cell.length_a   1.000
_cell.length_b   1.000
_cell.length_c   1.000
_cell.angle_alpha   90.00
_cell.angle_beta   90.00
_cell.angle_gamma   90.00
#
_symmetry.space_group_name_H-M   'P 1'
#
loop_
_entity.id
_entity.type
_entity.pdbx_description
1 polymer ?
#
loop_
_entity_poly.entity_id
_entity_poly.type
_entity_poly.pdbx_seq_one_letter_code
_entity_poly.pdbx_strand_id
1 'polypeptide(L)' 'KLIPKTINHISANCSTLDIVGEIPLEINVNGITTTIIADVTTNLVTNLILGSDWIQSNNVYILTPEQRIMIRSR' A
#
# COMPACT_ATOMS: atom_id res chain seq x y z
N LYS A 1 -13.89 -5.81 -6.70
CA LYS A 1 -14.51 -7.04 -6.12
C LYS A 1 -13.46 -7.69 -5.25
N LEU A 2 -13.77 -7.98 -3.98
CA LEU A 2 -12.81 -8.65 -3.08
C LEU A 2 -12.58 -10.08 -3.56
N ILE A 3 -11.31 -10.46 -3.66
CA ILE A 3 -10.89 -11.82 -3.97
C ILE A 3 -10.43 -12.44 -2.64
N PRO A 4 -11.11 -13.48 -2.13
CA PRO A 4 -10.73 -14.10 -0.87
C PRO A 4 -9.31 -14.67 -0.94
N LYS A 5 -8.53 -14.38 0.09
CA LYS A 5 -7.13 -14.78 0.22
C LYS A 5 -6.80 -14.79 1.71
N THR A 6 -6.21 -15.87 2.19
CA THR A 6 -5.89 -16.04 3.61
C THR A 6 -4.39 -16.25 3.74
N ILE A 7 -3.67 -15.20 4.12
CA ILE A 7 -2.23 -15.21 4.35
C ILE A 7 -1.96 -14.41 5.62
N ASN A 8 -1.00 -14.84 6.43
CA ASN A 8 -0.57 -14.12 7.63
C ASN A 8 0.71 -13.37 7.31
N HIS A 9 0.70 -12.04 7.44
CA HIS A 9 1.91 -11.22 7.40
C HIS A 9 2.28 -10.79 8.81
N ILE A 10 3.59 -10.64 9.08
CA ILE A 10 4.06 -10.01 10.32
C ILE A 10 4.29 -8.54 9.99
N SER A 11 3.59 -7.64 10.68
CA SER A 11 3.76 -6.21 10.49
C SER A 11 5.07 -5.70 11.11
N ALA A 12 5.45 -4.46 10.79
CA ALA A 12 6.64 -3.83 11.36
C ALA A 12 6.61 -3.65 12.88
N ASN A 13 5.43 -3.76 13.53
CA ASN A 13 5.30 -3.72 14.99
C ASN A 13 5.27 -5.12 15.63
N CYS A 14 5.59 -6.17 14.86
CA CYS A 14 5.50 -7.59 15.25
C CYS A 14 4.08 -8.10 15.55
N SER A 15 3.02 -7.39 15.13
CA SER A 15 1.66 -7.92 15.12
C SER A 15 1.39 -8.75 13.88
N THR A 16 0.64 -9.84 14.03
CA THR A 16 0.08 -10.57 12.88
C THR A 16 -0.93 -9.68 12.17
N LEU A 17 -0.83 -9.56 10.86
CA LEU A 17 -1.87 -8.99 10.00
C LEU A 17 -2.68 -10.13 9.41
N ASP A 18 -3.96 -10.15 9.75
CA ASP A 18 -4.90 -11.15 9.28
C ASP A 18 -5.46 -10.68 7.93
N ILE A 19 -4.91 -11.20 6.83
CA ILE A 19 -5.40 -10.86 5.49
C ILE A 19 -6.68 -11.67 5.21
N VAL A 20 -7.74 -10.97 4.83
CA VAL A 20 -9.06 -11.54 4.51
C VAL A 20 -9.34 -11.59 3.00
N GLY A 21 -8.51 -10.93 2.20
CA GLY A 21 -8.61 -10.93 0.75
C GLY A 21 -7.69 -9.92 0.10
N GLU A 22 -7.79 -9.81 -1.21
CA GLU A 22 -7.13 -8.78 -2.01
C GLU A 22 -8.13 -8.07 -2.92
N ILE A 23 -7.86 -6.81 -3.23
CA ILE A 23 -8.70 -5.99 -4.10
C ILE A 23 -7.85 -5.09 -5.00
N PRO A 24 -8.18 -4.93 -6.29
CA PRO A 24 -7.60 -3.86 -7.09
C PRO A 24 -8.03 -2.50 -6.53
N LEU A 25 -7.05 -1.68 -6.17
CA LEU A 25 -7.24 -0.33 -5.65
C LEU A 25 -6.61 0.67 -6.61
N GLU A 26 -7.40 1.68 -6.97
CA GLU A 26 -6.92 2.87 -7.66
C GLU A 26 -6.59 3.95 -6.60
N ILE A 27 -5.36 4.44 -6.62
CA ILE A 27 -4.88 5.47 -5.72
C ILE A 27 -4.54 6.70 -6.55
N ASN A 28 -5.26 7.80 -6.29
CA ASN A 28 -4.97 9.11 -6.86
C ASN A 28 -4.19 9.95 -5.86
N VAL A 29 -2.95 10.31 -6.20
CA VAL A 29 -2.12 11.22 -5.41
C VAL A 29 -1.80 12.44 -6.26
N ASN A 30 -2.39 13.57 -5.91
CA ASN A 30 -2.14 14.87 -6.57
C ASN A 30 -2.30 14.81 -8.11
N GLY A 31 -3.33 14.11 -8.59
CA GLY A 31 -3.62 13.95 -10.03
C GLY A 31 -2.87 12.81 -10.72
N ILE A 32 -1.92 12.15 -10.05
CA ILE A 32 -1.26 10.94 -10.56
C ILE A 32 -2.06 9.73 -10.08
N THR A 33 -2.54 8.93 -11.04
CA THR A 33 -3.33 7.73 -10.76
C THR A 33 -2.45 6.50 -10.86
N THR A 34 -2.45 5.69 -9.80
CA THR A 34 -1.70 4.43 -9.71
C THR A 34 -2.66 3.30 -9.36
N THR A 35 -2.41 2.09 -9.87
CA THR A 35 -3.25 0.93 -9.60
C THR A 35 -2.42 -0.17 -8.96
N ILE A 36 -2.92 -0.73 -7.85
CA ILE A 36 -2.30 -1.88 -7.17
C ILE A 36 -3.31 -2.95 -6.83
N ILE A 37 -2.81 -4.16 -6.60
CA ILE A 37 -3.55 -5.19 -5.88
C ILE A 37 -3.21 -5.02 -4.40
N ALA A 38 -4.17 -4.57 -3.61
CA ALA A 38 -3.99 -4.33 -2.18
C ALA A 38 -4.55 -5.50 -1.37
N ASP A 39 -3.78 -6.00 -0.41
CA ASP A 39 -4.27 -6.94 0.59
C ASP A 39 -5.17 -6.19 1.60
N VAL A 40 -6.30 -6.81 1.94
CA VAL A 40 -7.30 -6.30 2.88
C VAL A 40 -7.16 -7.06 4.19
N THR A 41 -7.10 -6.33 5.30
CA THR A 41 -6.91 -6.91 6.62
C THR A 41 -7.90 -6.33 7.63
N THR A 42 -8.28 -7.13 8.63
CA THR A 42 -9.26 -6.75 9.65
C THR A 42 -8.65 -6.11 10.90
N ASN A 43 -7.33 -6.21 11.07
CA ASN A 43 -6.63 -5.81 12.30
C ASN A 43 -5.55 -4.75 12.05
N LEU A 44 -5.76 -3.91 11.02
CA LEU A 44 -4.88 -2.78 10.71
C LEU A 44 -5.15 -1.59 11.62
N VAL A 45 -4.08 -1.05 12.22
CA VAL A 45 -4.17 0.14 13.09
C VAL A 45 -4.40 1.43 12.26
N THR A 46 -4.00 1.44 11.00
CA THR A 46 -4.19 2.55 10.05
C THR A 46 -5.18 2.18 8.95
N ASN A 47 -5.68 3.17 8.21
CA ASN A 47 -6.60 2.90 7.10
C ASN A 47 -5.91 2.35 5.84
N LEU A 48 -4.63 2.67 5.65
CA LEU A 48 -3.85 2.26 4.48
C LEU A 48 -2.37 2.19 4.85
N ILE A 49 -1.69 1.16 4.35
CA ILE A 49 -0.23 1.06 4.35
C ILE A 49 0.21 0.96 2.90
N LEU A 50 1.12 1.85 2.50
CA LEU A 50 1.80 1.77 1.21
C LEU A 50 3.18 1.18 1.45
N GLY A 51 3.34 -0.07 1.04
CA GLY A 51 4.58 -0.81 1.22
C GLY A 51 5.65 -0.45 0.20
N SER A 52 6.80 -1.11 0.33
CA SER A 52 7.91 -1.00 -0.61
C SER A 52 7.55 -1.46 -2.01
N ASP A 53 6.59 -2.36 -2.14
CA ASP A 53 6.00 -2.85 -3.39
C ASP A 53 5.36 -1.72 -4.21
N TRP A 54 4.54 -0.88 -3.57
CA TRP A 54 3.93 0.29 -4.22
C TRP A 54 4.99 1.35 -4.55
N ILE A 55 5.92 1.61 -3.63
CA ILE A 55 7.00 2.58 -3.81
C ILE A 55 7.86 2.22 -5.03
N GLN A 56 8.25 0.95 -5.16
CA GLN A 56 9.11 0.48 -6.25
C GLN A 56 8.37 0.45 -7.59
N SER A 57 7.12 -0.02 -7.62
CA SER A 57 6.34 -0.09 -8.86
C SER A 57 6.00 1.29 -9.44
N ASN A 58 5.86 2.32 -8.60
CA ASN A 58 5.48 3.66 -9.01
C ASN A 58 6.64 4.68 -9.03
N ASN A 59 7.90 4.22 -8.89
CA ASN A 59 9.10 5.07 -8.86
C ASN A 59 8.94 6.25 -7.87
N VAL A 60 8.50 5.94 -6.66
CA VAL A 60 8.24 6.93 -5.62
C VAL A 60 9.53 7.31 -4.91
N TYR A 61 9.77 8.61 -4.80
CA TYR A 61 10.89 9.19 -4.07
C TYR A 61 10.38 9.83 -2.77
N ILE A 62 10.93 9.39 -1.65
CA ILE A 62 10.66 9.97 -0.32
C ILE A 62 11.82 10.92 0.01
N LEU A 63 11.57 12.22 -0.15
CA LEU A 63 12.54 13.27 0.14
C LEU A 63 12.37 13.68 1.61
N THR A 64 13.07 12.97 2.51
CA THR A 64 12.94 13.16 3.96
C THR A 64 13.30 14.57 4.46
N PRO A 65 14.32 15.29 3.95
CA PRO A 65 14.62 16.64 4.43
C PRO A 65 13.52 17.65 4.07
N GLU A 66 12.83 17.40 2.96
CA GLU A 66 11.77 18.28 2.45
C GLU A 66 10.38 17.86 2.92
N GLN A 67 10.26 16.72 3.62
CA GLN A 67 9.00 16.09 4.01
C GLN A 67 8.04 15.90 2.82
N ARG A 68 8.60 15.51 1.66
CA ARG A 68 7.86 15.39 0.40
C ARG A 68 7.93 13.98 -0.18
N ILE A 69 6.85 13.59 -0.82
CA ILE A 69 6.76 12.37 -1.63
C ILE A 69 6.59 12.82 -3.08
N MET A 70 7.44 12.31 -3.97
CA MET A 70 7.38 12.59 -5.40
C MET A 70 7.14 11.28 -6.16
N ILE A 71 6.11 11.24 -6.99
CA ILE A 71 5.81 10.12 -7.87
C ILE A 71 6.23 10.54 -9.28
N ARG A 72 7.17 9.81 -9.89
CA ARG A 72 7.61 10.13 -11.25
C ARG A 72 6.64 9.53 -12.26
N SER A 73 5.72 10.35 -12.78
CA SER A 73 4.94 9.98 -13.96
C SER A 73 5.88 9.79 -15.15
N ARG A 74 5.74 8.68 -15.86
CA ARG A 74 6.40 8.48 -17.17
C ARG A 74 5.79 9.40 -18.22
#